data_AF-A0A3Q3KB45-F1
#
_entry.id   AF-A0A3Q3KB45-F1
#
_cell.length_a   1.000
_cell.length_b   1.000
_cell.length_c   1.000
_cell.angle_alpha   90.00
_cell.angle_beta   90.00
_cell.angle_gamma   90.00
#
_symmetry.space_group_name_H-M   'P 1'
#
loop_
_entity.id
_entity.type
_entity.pdbx_description
1 polymer ?
#
loop_
_entity_poly.entity_id
_entity_poly.type
_entity_poly.pdbx_seq_one_letter_code
_entity_poly.pdbx_strand_id
1 'polypeptide(L)'
;MGKTKELPQKLREEIISSHLKGLGYKKISKRFNIPRDTTGRIIRKFKTYGTAANLPGRGRKPTISSRALSNLVRTAMKNPRVTARQLQDDMMKAGTSASVETIRRALNKQGLHGWTPIHTPLLTTRNINSQLEYARRNLDKTTEFLETVLWTDETKPELFGHSGMSGVQKARLMTRIPSPRSSTEVGH
;
A
#
# COMPACT_ATOMS: atom_id res chain seq x y z
N MET A 1 -20.74 -20.23 27.39
CA MET A 1 -21.78 -19.78 26.43
C MET A 1 -21.10 -19.06 25.27
N GLY A 2 -21.12 -19.64 24.07
CA GLY A 2 -20.58 -19.00 22.86
C GLY A 2 -21.45 -17.81 22.43
N LYS A 3 -20.85 -16.82 21.76
CA LYS A 3 -21.62 -15.69 21.21
C LYS A 3 -22.56 -16.19 20.11
N THR A 4 -23.84 -15.81 20.19
CA THR A 4 -24.81 -16.07 19.14
C THR A 4 -24.53 -15.21 17.91
N LYS A 5 -25.01 -15.66 16.74
CA LYS A 5 -24.87 -14.94 15.47
C LYS A 5 -25.45 -13.53 15.61
N GLU A 6 -24.72 -12.54 15.10
CA GLU A 6 -25.14 -11.14 15.18
C GLU A 6 -26.38 -10.87 14.31
N LEU A 7 -27.21 -9.91 14.75
CA LEU A 7 -28.45 -9.56 14.05
C LEU A 7 -28.14 -8.92 12.68
N PRO A 8 -28.94 -9.21 11.64
CA PRO A 8 -28.80 -8.58 10.33
C PRO A 8 -28.85 -7.05 10.43
N GLN A 9 -28.14 -6.36 9.52
CA GLN A 9 -28.10 -4.90 9.54
C GLN A 9 -29.48 -4.26 9.32
N LYS A 10 -30.25 -4.76 8.34
CA LYS A 10 -31.63 -4.30 8.06
C LYS A 10 -32.52 -4.30 9.30
N LEU A 11 -32.47 -5.39 10.07
CA LEU A 11 -33.27 -5.54 11.30
C LEU A 11 -32.88 -4.50 12.37
N ARG A 12 -31.60 -4.13 12.46
CA ARG A 12 -31.13 -3.07 13.37
C ARG A 12 -31.59 -1.69 12.92
N GLU A 13 -31.60 -1.43 11.62
CA GLU A 13 -32.11 -0.19 11.04
C GLU A 13 -33.60 -0.02 11.30
N GLU A 14 -34.39 -1.09 11.18
CA GLU A 14 -35.83 -1.09 11.51
C GLU A 14 -36.11 -0.84 13.00
N ILE A 15 -35.27 -1.39 13.89
CA ILE A 15 -35.31 -1.13 15.34
C ILE A 15 -35.03 0.35 15.62
N ILE A 16 -34.01 0.91 14.98
CA ILE A 16 -33.65 2.33 15.11
C ILE A 16 -34.79 3.21 14.57
N SER A 17 -35.32 2.91 13.39
CA SER A 17 -36.46 3.63 12.79
C SER A 17 -37.68 3.60 13.71
N SER A 18 -37.99 2.44 14.31
CA SER A 18 -39.07 2.30 15.28
C SER A 18 -38.84 3.17 16.53
N HIS A 19 -37.60 3.27 17.00
CA HIS A 19 -37.24 4.14 18.13
C HIS A 19 -37.37 5.62 17.78
N LEU A 20 -36.95 6.03 16.58
CA LEU A 20 -37.08 7.40 16.07
C LEU A 20 -38.55 7.82 15.93
N LYS A 21 -39.45 6.88 15.62
CA LYS A 21 -40.91 7.06 15.64
C LYS A 21 -41.52 7.15 17.05
N GLY A 22 -40.70 7.18 18.10
CA GLY A 22 -41.16 7.32 19.50
C GLY A 22 -41.63 6.02 20.16
N LEU A 23 -41.40 4.85 19.55
CA LEU A 23 -41.79 3.59 20.18
C LEU A 23 -40.87 3.25 21.37
N GLY A 24 -41.46 2.88 22.50
CA GLY A 24 -40.72 2.45 23.69
C GLY A 24 -40.08 1.06 23.53
N TYR A 25 -39.00 0.82 24.29
CA TYR A 25 -38.19 -0.41 24.18
C TYR A 25 -39.00 -1.72 24.28
N LYS A 26 -40.00 -1.78 25.18
CA LYS A 26 -40.85 -2.97 25.35
C LYS A 26 -41.69 -3.28 24.09
N LYS A 27 -42.21 -2.24 23.43
CA LYS A 27 -43.02 -2.39 22.19
C LYS A 27 -42.15 -2.88 21.04
N ILE A 28 -40.96 -2.31 20.88
CA ILE A 28 -39.99 -2.71 19.85
C ILE A 28 -39.54 -4.16 20.07
N SER A 29 -39.19 -4.51 21.31
CA SER A 29 -38.76 -5.86 21.69
C SER A 29 -39.82 -6.91 21.33
N LYS A 30 -41.10 -6.67 21.67
CA LYS A 30 -42.20 -7.56 21.31
C LYS A 30 -42.42 -7.66 19.80
N ARG A 31 -42.38 -6.52 19.09
CA ARG A 31 -42.62 -6.45 17.64
C ARG A 31 -41.61 -7.28 16.84
N PHE A 32 -40.33 -7.21 17.20
CA PHE A 32 -39.26 -7.90 16.47
C PHE A 32 -38.87 -9.24 17.10
N ASN A 33 -39.54 -9.67 18.17
CA ASN A 33 -39.20 -10.86 18.96
C ASN A 33 -37.72 -10.90 19.40
N ILE A 34 -37.20 -9.75 19.85
CA ILE A 34 -35.81 -9.59 20.30
C ILE A 34 -35.81 -9.25 21.79
N PRO A 35 -34.91 -9.80 22.62
CA PRO A 35 -34.81 -9.41 24.01
C PRO A 35 -34.68 -7.89 24.21
N ARG A 36 -35.35 -7.37 25.24
CA ARG A 36 -35.37 -5.94 25.56
C ARG A 36 -33.96 -5.38 25.78
N ASP A 37 -33.05 -6.17 26.37
CA ASP A 37 -31.65 -5.77 26.56
C ASP A 37 -30.92 -5.56 25.23
N THR A 38 -31.04 -6.50 24.29
CA THR A 38 -30.44 -6.39 22.95
C THR A 38 -30.97 -5.16 22.21
N THR A 39 -32.28 -4.91 22.30
CA THR A 39 -32.92 -3.70 21.74
C THR A 39 -32.31 -2.42 22.34
N GLY A 40 -32.17 -2.38 23.67
CA GLY A 40 -31.53 -1.27 24.37
C GLY A 40 -30.05 -1.10 24.00
N ARG A 41 -29.32 -2.19 23.80
CA ARG A 41 -27.90 -2.18 23.38
C ARG A 41 -27.73 -1.59 21.98
N ILE A 42 -28.61 -1.96 21.04
CA ILE A 42 -28.64 -1.41 19.68
C ILE A 42 -28.89 0.10 19.73
N ILE A 43 -29.91 0.53 20.47
CA ILE A 43 -30.29 1.95 20.53
C ILE A 43 -29.22 2.79 21.25
N ARG A 44 -28.63 2.28 22.34
CA ARG A 44 -27.50 2.94 23.01
C ARG A 44 -26.30 3.08 22.07
N LYS A 45 -25.95 2.02 21.33
CA LYS A 45 -24.89 2.08 20.32
C LYS A 45 -25.19 3.13 19.25
N PHE A 46 -26.44 3.18 18.77
CA PHE A 46 -26.87 4.18 17.80
C PHE A 46 -26.75 5.61 18.37
N LYS A 47 -27.14 5.84 19.63
CA LYS A 47 -26.97 7.15 20.28
C LYS A 47 -25.51 7.56 20.43
N THR A 48 -24.59 6.61 20.64
CA THR A 48 -23.16 6.90 20.79
C THR A 48 -22.44 7.11 19.46
N TYR A 49 -22.74 6.29 18.43
CA TYR A 49 -21.95 6.22 17.19
C TYR A 49 -22.73 6.61 15.92
N GLY A 50 -24.04 6.88 16.03
CA GLY A 50 -24.90 7.24 14.90
C GLY A 50 -25.12 6.15 13.85
N THR A 51 -24.64 4.92 14.08
CA THR A 51 -24.67 3.85 13.06
C THR A 51 -25.42 2.60 13.51
N ALA A 52 -26.19 2.03 12.59
CA ALA A 52 -26.80 0.72 12.74
C ALA A 52 -25.79 -0.41 12.50
N ALA A 53 -24.77 -0.18 11.67
CA ALA A 53 -23.78 -1.16 11.24
C ALA A 53 -22.92 -1.69 12.40
N ASN A 54 -22.34 -2.87 12.24
CA ASN A 54 -21.40 -3.38 13.23
C ASN A 54 -20.11 -2.58 13.16
N LEU A 55 -19.64 -2.14 14.33
CA LEU A 55 -18.33 -1.54 14.41
C LEU A 55 -17.29 -2.64 14.25
N PRO A 56 -16.22 -2.42 13.47
CA PRO A 56 -15.12 -3.35 13.43
C PRO A 56 -14.57 -3.51 14.86
N GLY A 57 -14.29 -4.74 15.25
CA GLY A 57 -13.58 -4.98 16.49
C GLY A 57 -12.20 -4.32 16.48
N ARG A 58 -11.62 -4.10 17.66
CA ARG A 58 -10.25 -3.57 17.80
C ARG A 58 -9.20 -4.38 17.00
N GLY A 59 -9.49 -5.66 16.74
CA GLY A 59 -8.57 -6.57 16.08
C GLY A 59 -7.42 -7.00 16.99
N ARG A 60 -6.50 -7.79 16.43
CA ARG A 60 -5.31 -8.26 17.12
C ARG A 60 -4.30 -7.12 17.24
N LYS A 61 -3.72 -6.92 18.42
CA LYS A 61 -2.61 -5.98 18.60
C LYS A 61 -1.41 -6.42 17.73
N PRO A 62 -0.74 -5.51 17.01
CA PRO A 62 0.42 -5.85 16.21
C PRO A 62 1.59 -6.29 17.12
N THR A 63 2.38 -7.26 16.65
CA THR A 63 3.57 -7.75 17.36
C THR A 63 4.66 -6.68 17.46
N ILE A 64 4.79 -5.84 16.42
CA ILE A 64 5.78 -4.77 16.36
C ILE A 64 5.13 -3.47 16.83
N SER A 65 5.79 -2.76 17.75
CA SER A 65 5.34 -1.46 18.23
C SER A 65 5.45 -0.39 17.14
N SER A 66 4.67 0.68 17.24
CA SER A 66 4.72 1.79 16.26
C SER A 66 6.14 2.38 16.14
N ARG A 67 6.83 2.57 17.27
CA ARG A 67 8.21 3.08 17.31
C ARG A 67 9.20 2.12 16.63
N ALA A 68 9.10 0.82 16.90
CA ALA A 68 9.96 -0.17 16.26
C ALA A 68 9.72 -0.22 14.74
N LEU A 69 8.45 -0.12 14.32
CA LEU A 69 8.11 -0.05 12.90
C LEU A 69 8.71 1.18 12.21
N SER A 70 8.60 2.36 12.81
CA SER A 70 9.19 3.58 12.25
C SER A 70 10.71 3.47 12.13
N ASN A 71 11.38 2.84 13.09
CA ASN A 71 12.82 2.57 13.02
C ASN A 71 13.16 1.62 11.86
N LEU A 72 12.42 0.52 11.69
CA LEU A 72 12.59 -0.41 10.58
C LEU A 72 12.41 0.25 9.21
N VAL A 73 11.37 1.08 9.07
CA VAL A 73 11.11 1.81 7.82
C VAL A 73 12.27 2.77 7.53
N ARG A 74 12.73 3.51 8.54
CA ARG A 74 13.84 4.45 8.39
C ARG A 74 15.14 3.76 8.00
N THR A 75 15.48 2.64 8.62
CA THR A 75 16.70 1.88 8.28
C THR A 75 16.62 1.30 6.87
N ALA A 76 15.47 0.73 6.48
CA ALA A 76 15.26 0.19 5.14
C ALA A 76 15.27 1.28 4.05
N MET A 77 14.77 2.48 4.32
CA MET A 77 14.84 3.61 3.39
C MET A 77 16.26 4.17 3.24
N LYS A 78 17.02 4.24 4.34
CA LYS A 78 18.41 4.71 4.33
C LYS A 78 19.33 3.75 3.59
N ASN A 79 19.16 2.45 3.80
CA ASN A 79 19.91 1.42 3.10
C ASN A 79 18.96 0.38 2.50
N PRO A 80 18.59 0.54 1.23
CA PRO A 80 17.71 -0.42 0.54
C PRO A 80 18.29 -1.84 0.45
N ARG A 81 19.61 -2.00 0.57
CA ARG A 81 20.25 -3.33 0.52
C ARG A 81 20.12 -4.12 1.82
N VAL A 82 19.62 -3.50 2.88
CA VAL A 82 19.54 -4.15 4.20
C VAL A 82 18.55 -5.31 4.13
N THR A 83 18.96 -6.46 4.66
CA THR A 83 18.12 -7.66 4.65
C THR A 83 17.18 -7.70 5.84
N ALA A 84 16.04 -8.39 5.70
CA ALA A 84 15.11 -8.58 6.80
C ALA A 84 15.73 -9.34 8.00
N ARG A 85 16.78 -10.14 7.77
CA ARG A 85 17.56 -10.80 8.84
C ARG A 85 18.43 -9.80 9.61
N GLN A 86 19.16 -8.92 8.91
CA GLN A 86 19.92 -7.85 9.57
C GLN A 86 19.00 -6.93 10.40
N LEU A 87 17.83 -6.60 9.85
CA LEU A 87 16.82 -5.82 10.59
C LEU A 87 16.31 -6.56 11.83
N GLN A 88 16.21 -7.89 11.77
CA GLN A 88 15.85 -8.71 12.91
C GLN A 88 16.93 -8.64 13.99
N ASP A 89 18.20 -8.78 13.61
CA ASP A 89 19.34 -8.72 14.53
C ASP A 89 19.42 -7.36 15.23
N ASP A 90 19.19 -6.27 14.50
CA ASP A 90 19.14 -4.92 15.06
C ASP A 90 17.95 -4.73 16.03
N MET A 91 16.80 -5.34 15.74
CA MET A 91 15.67 -5.36 16.68
C MET A 91 15.99 -6.15 17.95
N MET A 92 16.64 -7.31 17.81
CA MET A 92 17.04 -8.14 18.96
C MET A 92 18.02 -7.37 19.87
N LYS A 93 18.99 -6.67 19.30
CA LYS A 93 19.91 -5.78 20.05
C LYS A 93 19.16 -4.67 20.79
N ALA A 94 18.06 -4.19 20.24
CA ALA A 94 17.18 -3.20 20.88
C ALA A 94 16.16 -3.80 21.87
N GLY A 95 16.25 -5.10 22.18
CA GLY A 95 15.38 -5.78 23.16
C GLY A 95 13.98 -6.11 22.63
N THR A 96 13.74 -6.03 21.32
CA THR A 96 12.45 -6.40 20.71
C THR A 96 12.62 -7.62 19.80
N SER A 97 11.79 -8.64 19.99
CA SER A 97 11.83 -9.84 19.13
C SER A 97 10.64 -9.88 18.17
N ALA A 98 10.94 -10.10 16.88
CA ALA A 98 9.96 -10.39 15.84
C ALA A 98 10.58 -11.40 14.87
N SER A 99 9.76 -12.21 14.21
CA SER A 99 10.26 -13.09 13.14
C SER A 99 10.59 -12.27 11.89
N VAL A 100 11.54 -12.76 11.08
CA VAL A 100 11.88 -12.18 9.77
C VAL A 100 10.65 -11.96 8.91
N GLU A 101 9.70 -12.91 8.92
CA GLU A 101 8.47 -12.82 8.15
C GLU A 101 7.52 -11.72 8.68
N THR A 102 7.48 -11.53 10.01
CA THR A 102 6.71 -10.42 10.60
C THR A 102 7.29 -9.07 10.15
N ILE A 103 8.61 -8.95 10.12
CA ILE A 103 9.32 -7.74 9.65
C ILE A 103 9.01 -7.50 8.17
N ARG A 104 9.12 -8.53 7.32
CA ARG A 104 8.82 -8.43 5.89
C ARG A 104 7.38 -7.98 5.64
N ARG A 105 6.40 -8.59 6.32
CA ARG A 105 4.98 -8.19 6.22
C ARG A 105 4.76 -6.75 6.67
N ALA A 106 5.43 -6.34 7.75
CA ALA A 106 5.32 -4.98 8.25
C ALA A 106 5.88 -3.95 7.26
N LEU A 107 7.03 -4.24 6.64
CA LEU A 107 7.63 -3.41 5.58
C LEU A 107 6.77 -3.37 4.32
N ASN A 108 6.26 -4.52 3.87
CA ASN A 108 5.35 -4.60 2.73
C ASN A 108 4.07 -3.78 2.94
N LYS A 109 3.53 -3.76 4.17
CA LYS A 109 2.37 -2.93 4.53
C LYS A 109 2.67 -1.42 4.44
N GLN A 110 3.94 -1.03 4.56
CA GLN A 110 4.43 0.32 4.36
C GLN A 110 4.85 0.60 2.90
N GLY A 111 4.65 -0.36 1.98
CA GLY A 111 5.03 -0.22 0.57
C GLY A 111 6.51 -0.44 0.26
N LEU A 112 7.28 -0.96 1.23
CA LEU A 112 8.67 -1.34 1.05
C LEU A 112 8.76 -2.82 0.68
N HIS A 113 9.15 -3.10 -0.56
CA HIS A 113 9.23 -4.44 -1.13
C HIS A 113 10.68 -4.81 -1.47
N GLY A 114 10.94 -6.12 -1.46
CA GLY A 114 12.18 -6.66 -2.00
C GLY A 114 12.20 -6.56 -3.52
N TRP A 115 13.35 -6.20 -4.08
CA TRP A 115 13.60 -6.13 -5.53
C TRP A 115 14.93 -6.80 -5.83
N THR A 116 15.29 -6.84 -7.11
CA THR A 116 16.62 -7.18 -7.61
C THR A 116 17.16 -5.94 -8.30
N PRO A 117 18.41 -5.49 -8.03
CA PRO A 117 18.93 -4.33 -8.73
C PRO A 117 19.14 -4.74 -10.19
N ILE A 118 18.79 -3.86 -11.11
CA ILE A 118 19.14 -4.07 -12.51
C ILE A 118 20.65 -3.83 -12.65
N HIS A 119 21.34 -4.70 -13.38
CA HIS A 119 22.74 -4.49 -13.74
C HIS A 119 22.82 -3.25 -14.64
N THR A 120 23.52 -2.23 -14.17
CA THR A 120 23.73 -0.98 -14.92
C THR A 120 25.22 -0.76 -15.12
N PRO A 121 25.67 -0.29 -16.30
CA PRO A 121 27.06 0.08 -16.49
C PRO A 121 27.44 1.20 -15.51
N LEU A 122 28.68 1.19 -15.06
CA LEU A 122 29.20 2.27 -14.22
C LEU A 122 29.36 3.54 -15.08
N LEU A 123 28.57 4.56 -14.79
CA LEU A 123 28.62 5.82 -15.50
C LEU A 123 29.61 6.78 -14.82
N THR A 124 30.55 7.30 -15.60
CA THR A 124 31.41 8.41 -15.16
C THR A 124 30.66 9.73 -15.29
N THR A 125 31.09 10.75 -14.54
CA THR A 125 30.50 12.11 -14.62
C THR A 125 30.57 12.68 -16.04
N ARG A 126 31.67 12.44 -16.75
CA ARG A 126 31.84 12.81 -18.16
C ARG A 126 30.76 12.17 -19.03
N ASN A 127 30.56 10.86 -18.92
CA ASN A 127 29.57 10.15 -19.73
C ASN A 127 28.14 10.64 -19.45
N ILE A 128 27.80 10.90 -18.19
CA ILE A 128 26.50 11.45 -17.80
C ILE A 128 26.28 12.81 -18.47
N ASN A 129 27.26 13.72 -18.38
CA ASN A 129 27.15 15.06 -18.95
C ASN A 129 27.04 15.01 -20.48
N SER A 130 27.89 14.23 -21.15
CA SER A 130 27.85 14.09 -22.60
C SER A 130 26.52 13.48 -23.07
N GLN A 131 25.98 12.49 -22.36
CA GLN A 131 24.69 11.90 -22.69
C GLN A 131 23.53 12.88 -22.45
N LEU A 132 23.59 13.68 -21.39
CA LEU A 132 22.59 14.73 -21.11
C LEU A 132 22.60 15.83 -22.18
N GLU A 133 23.78 16.31 -22.57
CA GLU A 133 23.94 17.30 -23.65
C GLU A 133 23.44 16.76 -24.99
N TYR A 134 23.76 15.50 -25.31
CA TYR A 134 23.23 14.83 -26.48
C TYR A 134 21.70 14.77 -26.41
N ALA A 135 21.12 14.29 -25.31
CA ALA A 135 19.66 14.21 -25.18
C ALA A 135 18.99 15.58 -25.35
N ARG A 136 19.53 16.64 -24.73
CA ARG A 136 19.02 18.01 -24.88
C ARG A 136 19.09 18.51 -26.32
N ARG A 137 20.22 18.33 -27.00
CA ARG A 137 20.41 18.75 -28.40
C ARG A 137 19.48 18.01 -29.36
N ASN A 138 19.07 16.79 -29.00
CA ASN A 138 18.27 15.92 -29.85
C ASN A 138 16.79 15.84 -29.44
N LEU A 139 16.36 16.59 -28.42
CA LEU A 139 15.00 16.47 -27.83
C LEU A 139 13.89 16.87 -28.81
N ASP A 140 14.09 17.97 -29.53
CA ASP A 140 13.08 18.60 -30.40
C ASP A 140 13.22 18.18 -31.87
N LYS A 141 13.97 17.11 -32.16
CA LYS A 141 14.18 16.64 -33.52
C LYS A 141 12.91 16.02 -34.10
N THR A 142 12.59 16.39 -35.33
CA THR A 142 11.41 15.91 -36.05
C THR A 142 11.55 14.44 -36.46
N THR A 143 10.43 13.79 -36.72
CA THR A 143 10.39 12.41 -37.22
C THR A 143 11.13 12.26 -38.55
N GLU A 144 10.98 13.24 -39.45
CA GLU A 144 11.70 13.29 -40.74
C GLU A 144 13.22 13.25 -40.55
N PHE A 145 13.75 13.97 -39.54
CA PHE A 145 15.17 13.90 -39.22
C PHE A 145 15.56 12.48 -38.78
N LEU A 146 14.76 11.84 -37.92
CA LEU A 146 15.06 10.50 -37.41
C LEU A 146 15.04 9.43 -38.52
N GLU A 147 14.19 9.58 -39.54
CA GLU A 147 14.13 8.69 -40.71
C GLU A 147 15.41 8.75 -41.57
N THR A 148 16.15 9.86 -41.52
CA THR A 148 17.44 9.99 -42.20
C THR A 148 18.62 9.36 -41.46
N VAL A 149 18.45 9.01 -40.17
CA VAL A 149 19.55 8.52 -39.33
C VAL A 149 19.67 7.00 -39.45
N LEU A 150 20.80 6.53 -39.98
CA LEU A 150 21.20 5.13 -39.94
C LEU A 150 21.89 4.82 -38.60
N TRP A 151 21.33 3.89 -37.82
CA TRP A 151 21.91 3.42 -36.57
C TRP A 151 22.70 2.13 -36.81
N THR A 152 23.97 2.11 -36.43
CA THR A 152 24.84 0.93 -36.49
C THR A 152 25.38 0.62 -35.11
N ASP A 153 25.34 -0.64 -34.70
CA ASP A 153 25.98 -1.11 -33.47
C ASP A 153 26.66 -2.46 -33.74
N GLU A 154 27.75 -2.73 -33.04
CA GLU A 154 28.51 -3.97 -33.15
C GLU A 154 28.25 -4.83 -31.91
N THR A 155 27.59 -5.98 -32.10
CA THR A 155 27.38 -6.95 -31.03
C THR A 155 28.15 -8.23 -31.33
N LYS A 156 28.85 -8.77 -30.34
CA LYS A 156 29.52 -10.08 -30.44
C LYS A 156 28.50 -11.20 -30.23
N PRO A 157 28.23 -12.06 -31.23
CA PRO A 157 27.38 -13.23 -31.01
C PRO A 157 28.15 -14.29 -30.22
N GLU A 158 27.58 -14.75 -29.10
CA GLU A 158 28.09 -15.88 -28.33
C GLU A 158 27.15 -17.08 -28.46
N LEU A 159 27.69 -18.26 -28.76
CA LEU A 159 26.90 -19.47 -29.05
C LEU A 159 26.18 -20.03 -27.80
N PHE A 160 26.62 -19.67 -26.59
CA PHE A 160 26.06 -20.10 -25.30
C PHE A 160 26.15 -18.95 -24.26
N GLY A 161 25.05 -18.55 -23.62
CA GLY A 161 24.97 -17.36 -22.74
C GLY A 161 25.49 -17.54 -21.30
N HIS A 162 25.80 -16.43 -20.62
CA HIS A 162 26.28 -16.40 -19.22
C HIS A 162 25.14 -16.15 -18.19
N SER A 163 25.11 -16.92 -17.09
CA SER A 163 24.12 -16.83 -16.01
C SER A 163 24.64 -16.08 -14.78
N GLY A 164 24.04 -14.94 -14.41
CA GLY A 164 24.40 -14.20 -13.19
C GLY A 164 23.36 -13.20 -12.69
N MET A 165 22.41 -13.63 -11.85
CA MET A 165 21.45 -12.76 -11.16
C MET A 165 21.61 -12.82 -9.63
N SER A 166 21.65 -11.66 -8.97
CA SER A 166 21.58 -11.52 -7.51
C SER A 166 20.74 -10.30 -7.08
N GLY A 167 19.88 -10.47 -6.07
CA GLY A 167 18.81 -9.52 -5.69
C GLY A 167 19.14 -8.48 -4.58
N VAL A 168 18.39 -7.35 -4.54
CA VAL A 168 18.58 -6.14 -3.70
C VAL A 168 17.26 -5.35 -3.56
N GLN A 169 16.84 -5.04 -2.32
CA GLN A 169 15.54 -4.40 -2.02
C GLN A 169 15.53 -2.87 -2.29
N LYS A 170 14.39 -2.27 -2.65
CA LYS A 170 14.20 -0.80 -2.89
C LYS A 170 12.75 -0.34 -2.63
N ALA A 171 12.57 0.93 -2.26
CA ALA A 171 11.26 1.56 -2.01
C ALA A 171 10.53 1.94 -3.32
N ARG A 172 9.21 1.80 -3.33
CA ARG A 172 8.33 2.16 -4.47
C ARG A 172 8.13 3.68 -4.51
N LEU A 173 8.77 4.38 -5.45
CA LEU A 173 8.29 5.72 -5.85
C LEU A 173 7.09 5.52 -6.78
N MET A 174 5.88 5.79 -6.29
CA MET A 174 4.70 5.89 -7.15
C MET A 174 4.75 7.23 -7.89
N THR A 175 5.31 7.28 -9.09
CA THR A 175 4.99 8.34 -10.05
C THR A 175 3.74 7.91 -10.81
N ARG A 176 2.56 8.27 -10.30
CA ARG A 176 1.38 8.40 -11.18
C ARG A 176 1.64 9.64 -12.04
N ILE A 177 1.99 9.43 -13.31
CA ILE A 177 1.88 10.49 -14.31
C ILE A 177 0.38 10.69 -14.54
N PRO A 178 -0.22 11.87 -14.25
CA PRO A 178 -1.60 12.13 -14.63
C PRO A 178 -1.68 12.26 -16.15
N SER A 179 -2.62 11.54 -16.78
CA SER A 179 -2.87 11.70 -18.21
C SER A 179 -3.52 13.07 -18.46
N PRO A 180 -3.08 13.86 -19.45
CA PRO A 180 -3.85 14.99 -19.92
C PRO A 180 -5.10 14.46 -20.64
N ARG A 181 -6.26 14.95 -20.23
CA ARG A 181 -7.54 14.74 -20.92
C ARG A 181 -7.50 15.35 -22.31
N SER A 182 -7.98 14.61 -23.30
CA SER A 182 -8.45 15.13 -24.57
C SER A 182 -9.70 16.00 -24.39
N SER A 183 -9.69 17.22 -24.92
CA SER A 183 -10.87 18.06 -25.19
C SER A 183 -10.42 19.11 -26.24
N THR A 184 -10.61 18.85 -27.53
CA THR A 184 -11.71 19.38 -28.39
C THR A 184 -11.82 20.91 -28.44
N GLU A 185 -11.43 21.43 -29.60
CA GLU A 185 -12.04 22.51 -30.38
C GLU A 185 -13.21 23.29 -29.74
N VAL A 186 -13.06 24.61 -29.64
CA VAL A 186 -14.14 25.59 -29.91
C VAL A 186 -13.50 26.80 -30.57
N GLY A 187 -14.00 27.14 -31.77
CA GLY A 187 -13.54 28.28 -32.55
C GLY A 187 -14.03 29.64 -32.07
N HIS A 188 -13.39 30.67 -32.62
CA HIS A 188 -13.96 31.98 -32.87
C HIS A 188 -13.51 32.44 -34.25
#